data_AF-A0A8J9S4H7-F1
#
_entry.id   AF-A0A8J9S4H7-F1
#
_cell.length_a   1.000
_cell.length_b   1.000
_cell.length_c   1.000
_cell.angle_alpha   90.00
_cell.angle_beta   90.00
_cell.angle_gamma   90.00
#
_symmetry.space_group_name_H-M   'P 1'
#
loop_
_entity.id
_entity.type
_entity.pdbx_description
1 polymer ?
#
loop_
_entity_poly.entity_id
_entity_poly.type
_entity_poly.pdbx_seq_one_letter_code
_entity_poly.pdbx_strand_id
1 'polypeptide(L)'
;YYLFANTVHDVTRFRVENMFEAFQGLAETLTAHAIVKNLTFPFVSLPMFEVAGRHTLAQSRNELLFFTPFVTGDQKEEWEGYAWENQWWLGEGRSIRLENDQTLQTTSFLEGNITPQIFEFATVSPPG
;
A
#
# COMPACT_ATOMS: atom_id res chain seq x y z
N TYR A 1 -8.72 31.23 15.89
CA TYR A 1 -9.68 30.12 15.90
C TYR A 1 -10.39 29.92 14.56
N TYR A 2 -11.02 30.93 13.95
CA TYR A 2 -11.71 30.80 12.64
C TYR A 2 -10.79 30.37 11.47
N LEU A 3 -9.58 30.94 11.40
CA LEU A 3 -8.56 30.56 10.41
C LEU A 3 -8.14 29.08 10.52
N PHE A 4 -7.93 28.58 11.74
CA PHE A 4 -7.54 27.19 11.98
C PHE A 4 -8.66 26.21 11.60
N ALA A 5 -9.91 26.53 11.97
CA ALA A 5 -11.07 25.70 11.62
C ALA A 5 -11.26 25.59 10.09
N ASN A 6 -11.10 26.70 9.36
CA ASN A 6 -11.18 26.69 7.90
C ASN A 6 -10.03 25.89 7.28
N THR A 7 -8.79 26.05 7.77
CA THR A 7 -7.65 25.24 7.30
C THR A 7 -7.88 23.74 7.51
N VAL A 8 -8.37 23.33 8.68
CA VAL A 8 -8.67 21.91 8.95
C VAL A 8 -9.76 21.40 8.02
N HIS A 9 -10.82 22.19 7.82
CA HIS A 9 -11.91 21.84 6.91
C HIS A 9 -11.41 21.67 5.46
N ASP A 10 -10.59 22.59 4.97
CA ASP A 10 -10.09 22.58 3.59
C ASP A 10 -9.11 21.42 3.36
N VAL A 11 -8.20 21.18 4.30
CA VAL A 11 -7.28 20.04 4.25
C VAL A 11 -8.04 18.72 4.28
N THR A 12 -9.10 18.62 5.10
CA THR A 12 -9.93 17.40 5.16
C THR A 12 -10.69 17.18 3.87
N ARG A 13 -11.26 18.23 3.27
CA ARG A 13 -11.98 18.13 2.00
C ARG A 13 -11.05 17.70 0.87
N PHE A 14 -9.93 18.41 0.70
CA PHE A 14 -8.91 18.08 -0.29
C PHE A 14 -8.44 16.64 -0.12
N ARG A 15 -8.30 16.19 1.12
CA ARG A 15 -7.91 14.82 1.44
C ARG A 15 -8.91 13.78 0.97
N VAL A 16 -10.21 14.01 1.20
CA VAL A 16 -11.28 13.12 0.76
C VAL A 16 -11.37 13.09 -0.76
N GLU A 17 -11.23 14.23 -1.42
CA GLU A 17 -11.23 14.32 -2.89
C GLU A 17 -10.08 13.50 -3.49
N ASN A 18 -8.84 13.69 -3.02
CA ASN A 18 -7.69 12.89 -3.49
C ASN A 18 -7.86 11.38 -3.25
N MET A 19 -8.53 11.00 -2.15
CA MET A 19 -8.83 9.59 -1.90
C MET A 19 -9.77 9.07 -2.98
N PHE A 20 -10.88 9.75 -3.26
CA PHE A 20 -11.83 9.33 -4.31
C PHE A 20 -11.18 9.26 -5.69
N GLU A 21 -10.35 10.23 -6.04
CA GLU A 21 -9.61 10.24 -7.32
C GLU A 21 -8.67 9.02 -7.45
N ALA A 22 -7.98 8.64 -6.37
CA ALA A 22 -7.11 7.48 -6.38
C ALA A 22 -7.89 6.17 -6.63
N PHE A 23 -9.04 5.99 -5.96
CA PHE A 23 -9.89 4.83 -6.20
C PHE A 23 -10.53 4.84 -7.58
N GLN A 24 -10.92 6.03 -8.07
CA GLN A 24 -11.45 6.18 -9.40
C GLN A 24 -10.42 5.74 -10.45
N GLY A 25 -9.15 6.15 -10.32
CA GLY A 25 -8.08 5.71 -11.23
C GLY A 25 -7.87 4.19 -11.23
N LEU A 26 -7.97 3.54 -10.06
CA LEU A 26 -7.91 2.08 -9.99
C LEU A 26 -9.13 1.42 -10.64
N ALA A 27 -10.33 1.94 -10.41
CA ALA A 27 -11.56 1.45 -11.01
C ALA A 27 -11.55 1.60 -12.54
N GLU A 28 -11.06 2.73 -13.05
CA GLU A 28 -10.86 2.98 -14.49
C GLU A 28 -9.85 1.99 -15.08
N THR A 29 -8.73 1.73 -14.38
CA THR A 29 -7.73 0.73 -14.80
C THR A 29 -8.35 -0.66 -14.91
N LEU A 30 -9.11 -1.08 -13.90
CA LEU A 30 -9.79 -2.38 -13.88
C LEU A 30 -10.83 -2.49 -15.00
N THR A 31 -11.62 -1.43 -15.19
CA THR A 31 -12.67 -1.37 -16.23
C THR A 31 -12.06 -1.39 -17.63
N ALA A 32 -11.01 -0.60 -17.86
CA ALA A 32 -10.27 -0.59 -19.12
C ALA A 32 -9.67 -1.97 -19.42
N HIS A 33 -9.11 -2.64 -18.41
CA HIS A 33 -8.62 -4.00 -18.56
C HIS A 33 -9.73 -4.97 -18.98
N ALA A 34 -10.88 -4.93 -18.31
CA ALA A 34 -12.03 -5.76 -18.66
C ALA A 34 -12.48 -5.54 -20.10
N ILE A 35 -12.58 -4.27 -20.53
CA ILE A 35 -12.95 -3.92 -21.91
C ILE A 35 -11.93 -4.46 -22.91
N VAL A 36 -10.63 -4.21 -22.70
CA VAL A 36 -9.55 -4.63 -23.63
C VAL A 36 -9.44 -6.15 -23.74
N LYS A 37 -9.71 -6.87 -22.65
CA LYS A 37 -9.66 -8.33 -22.61
C LYS A 37 -11.00 -9.00 -22.89
N ASN A 38 -12.04 -8.22 -23.19
CA ASN A 38 -13.41 -8.70 -23.40
C ASN A 38 -13.91 -9.58 -22.24
N LEU A 39 -13.60 -9.16 -21.01
CA LEU A 39 -14.04 -9.81 -19.77
C LEU A 39 -15.32 -9.13 -19.27
N THR A 40 -16.15 -9.89 -18.59
CA THR A 40 -17.41 -9.40 -18.01
C THR A 40 -17.37 -9.56 -16.50
N PHE A 41 -17.76 -8.52 -15.76
CA PHE A 41 -17.88 -8.61 -14.30
C PHE A 41 -18.97 -9.64 -13.92
N PRO A 42 -18.76 -10.44 -12.86
CA PRO A 42 -17.68 -10.34 -11.86
C PRO A 42 -16.37 -11.07 -12.23
N PHE A 43 -16.27 -11.68 -13.42
CA PHE A 43 -15.18 -12.55 -13.86
C PHE A 43 -13.98 -11.77 -14.44
N VAL A 44 -13.43 -10.86 -13.64
CA VAL A 44 -12.30 -10.01 -14.01
C VAL A 44 -11.17 -10.16 -13.00
N SER A 45 -9.97 -10.49 -13.47
CA SER A 45 -8.74 -10.49 -12.70
C SER A 45 -7.77 -9.48 -13.32
N LEU A 46 -7.27 -8.54 -12.51
CA LEU A 46 -6.32 -7.54 -12.99
C LEU A 46 -4.88 -8.01 -12.75
N PRO A 47 -4.05 -8.19 -13.80
CA PRO A 47 -2.61 -8.38 -13.65
C PRO A 47 -1.97 -7.25 -12.85
N MET A 48 -0.98 -7.54 -11.99
CA MET A 48 -0.28 -6.53 -11.20
C MET A 48 -1.20 -5.71 -10.27
N PHE A 49 -2.32 -6.29 -9.82
CA PHE A 49 -3.28 -5.63 -8.94
C PHE A 49 -2.61 -5.10 -7.66
N GLU A 50 -1.67 -5.85 -7.09
CA GLU A 50 -0.91 -5.44 -5.89
C GLU A 50 -0.07 -4.17 -6.13
N VAL A 51 0.49 -4.00 -7.32
CA VAL A 51 1.25 -2.79 -7.66
C VAL A 51 0.32 -1.59 -7.83
N ALA A 52 -0.77 -1.74 -8.60
CA ALA A 52 -1.78 -0.70 -8.77
C ALA A 52 -2.44 -0.32 -7.43
N GLY A 53 -2.74 -1.32 -6.61
CA GLY A 53 -3.26 -1.19 -5.25
C GLY A 53 -2.29 -0.42 -4.35
N ARG A 54 -1.00 -0.77 -4.34
CA ARG A 54 0.02 -0.05 -3.58
C ARG A 54 0.10 1.43 -3.94
N HIS A 55 0.02 1.77 -5.23
CA HIS A 55 -0.02 3.18 -5.66
C HIS A 55 -1.27 3.90 -5.18
N THR A 56 -2.42 3.22 -5.29
CA THR A 56 -3.72 3.74 -4.81
C THR A 56 -3.69 3.99 -3.30
N LEU A 57 -3.14 3.05 -2.52
CA LEU A 57 -2.96 3.17 -1.08
C LEU A 57 -2.02 4.33 -0.74
N ALA A 58 -0.88 4.47 -1.43
CA ALA A 58 0.04 5.57 -1.18
C ALA A 58 -0.60 6.95 -1.42
N GLN A 59 -1.37 7.10 -2.50
CA GLN A 59 -2.06 8.34 -2.85
C GLN A 59 -3.22 8.64 -1.89
N SER A 60 -4.06 7.64 -1.62
CA SER A 60 -5.21 7.78 -0.70
C SER A 60 -4.80 7.82 0.77
N ARG A 61 -3.55 7.45 1.12
CA ARG A 61 -3.08 6.97 2.45
C ARG A 61 -4.12 6.18 3.24
N ASN A 62 -4.83 5.31 2.56
CA ASN A 62 -5.55 4.23 3.20
C ASN A 62 -4.58 3.11 3.56
N GLU A 63 -4.95 2.32 4.55
CA GLU A 63 -4.14 1.18 5.00
C GLU A 63 -4.41 -0.07 4.15
N LEU A 64 -5.63 -0.18 3.63
CA LEU A 64 -6.13 -1.39 3.04
C LEU A 64 -7.09 -1.11 1.89
N LEU A 65 -7.04 -1.97 0.88
CA LEU A 65 -7.84 -1.91 -0.32
C LEU A 65 -8.21 -3.33 -0.73
N PHE A 66 -9.48 -3.55 -1.02
CA PHE A 66 -9.98 -4.79 -1.59
C PHE A 66 -10.88 -4.49 -2.76
N PHE A 67 -10.83 -5.37 -3.76
CA PHE A 67 -11.81 -5.39 -4.83
C PHE A 67 -12.86 -6.45 -4.53
N THR A 68 -14.12 -6.03 -4.43
CA THR A 68 -15.26 -6.92 -4.18
C THR A 68 -16.29 -6.72 -5.30
N PRO A 69 -16.32 -7.60 -6.31
CA PRO A 69 -17.30 -7.45 -7.39
C PRO A 69 -18.72 -7.68 -6.89
N PHE A 70 -19.69 -7.09 -7.57
CA PHE A 70 -21.10 -7.40 -7.34
C PHE A 70 -21.43 -8.75 -7.98
N VAL A 71 -21.90 -9.71 -7.18
CA VAL A 71 -22.22 -11.08 -7.59
C VAL A 71 -23.67 -11.36 -7.22
N THR A 72 -24.48 -11.74 -8.22
CA THR A 72 -25.87 -12.14 -8.00
C THR A 72 -25.96 -13.62 -7.61
N GLY A 73 -27.10 -14.03 -7.04
CA GLY A 73 -27.25 -15.40 -6.51
C GLY A 73 -27.09 -16.49 -7.57
N ASP A 74 -27.50 -16.22 -8.81
CA ASP A 74 -27.34 -17.07 -9.99
C ASP A 74 -25.89 -17.17 -10.48
N GLN A 75 -25.04 -16.19 -10.19
CA GLN A 75 -23.63 -16.17 -10.59
C GLN A 75 -22.67 -16.66 -9.49
N LYS A 76 -23.19 -16.94 -8.29
CA LYS A 76 -22.37 -17.20 -7.11
C LYS A 76 -21.43 -18.39 -7.29
N GLU A 77 -21.96 -19.54 -7.69
CA GLU A 77 -21.19 -20.78 -7.84
C GLU A 77 -20.09 -20.64 -8.91
N GLU A 78 -20.43 -20.04 -10.05
CA GLU A 78 -19.48 -19.76 -11.11
C GLU A 78 -18.39 -18.80 -10.66
N TRP A 79 -18.74 -17.75 -9.91
CA TRP A 79 -17.77 -16.79 -9.39
C TRP A 79 -16.83 -17.42 -8.35
N GLU A 80 -17.33 -18.30 -7.48
CA GLU A 80 -16.51 -19.03 -6.51
C GLU A 80 -15.50 -19.95 -7.24
N GLY A 81 -15.94 -20.67 -8.28
CA GLY A 81 -15.06 -21.47 -9.13
C GLY A 81 -13.98 -20.61 -9.82
N TYR A 82 -14.40 -19.50 -10.43
CA TYR A 82 -13.47 -18.54 -11.04
C TYR A 82 -12.45 -17.99 -10.03
N ALA A 83 -12.90 -17.57 -8.85
CA ALA A 83 -12.02 -17.01 -7.83
C ALA A 83 -11.01 -18.05 -7.31
N TRP A 84 -11.42 -19.31 -7.20
CA TRP A 84 -10.53 -20.41 -6.83
C TRP A 84 -9.45 -20.68 -7.88
N GLU A 85 -9.82 -20.66 -9.16
CA GLU A 85 -8.88 -20.88 -10.26
C GLU A 85 -7.91 -19.70 -10.46
N ASN A 86 -8.29 -18.49 -10.04
CA ASN A 86 -7.54 -17.25 -10.27
C ASN A 86 -6.82 -16.72 -9.01
N GLN A 87 -6.13 -17.59 -8.28
CA GLN A 87 -5.39 -17.24 -7.05
C GLN A 87 -3.92 -16.85 -7.26
N TRP A 88 -3.47 -16.67 -8.50
CA TRP A 88 -2.07 -16.40 -8.85
C TRP A 88 -1.52 -15.11 -8.20
N TRP A 89 -2.41 -14.15 -7.89
CA TRP A 89 -2.07 -12.88 -7.23
C TRP A 89 -1.47 -13.07 -5.82
N LEU A 90 -1.78 -14.17 -5.13
CA LEU A 90 -1.16 -14.48 -3.83
C LEU A 90 0.35 -14.69 -3.98
N GLY A 91 0.75 -15.38 -5.04
CA GLY A 91 2.16 -15.61 -5.37
C GLY A 91 2.84 -14.31 -5.81
N GLU A 92 2.18 -13.53 -6.66
CA GLU A 92 2.65 -12.22 -7.11
C GLU A 92 2.88 -11.26 -5.93
N GLY A 93 1.88 -11.10 -5.05
CA GLY A 93 1.96 -10.22 -3.89
C GLY A 93 3.06 -10.62 -2.92
N ARG A 94 3.25 -11.93 -2.70
CA ARG A 94 4.37 -12.45 -1.90
C ARG A 94 5.72 -12.06 -2.50
N SER A 95 5.91 -12.24 -3.81
CA SER A 95 7.17 -11.88 -4.49
C SER A 95 7.45 -10.37 -4.39
N ILE A 96 6.46 -9.53 -4.67
CA ILE A 96 6.56 -8.06 -4.56
C ILE A 96 6.94 -7.66 -3.12
N ARG A 97 6.34 -8.29 -2.11
CA ARG A 97 6.66 -8.00 -0.69
C ARG A 97 8.12 -8.32 -0.37
N LEU A 98 8.60 -9.48 -0.78
CA LEU A 98 9.98 -9.94 -0.52
C LEU A 98 11.03 -9.11 -1.25
N GLU A 99 10.78 -8.72 -2.50
CA GLU A 99 11.66 -7.83 -3.26
C GLU A 99 11.80 -6.47 -2.57
N ASN A 100 10.68 -5.87 -2.13
CA ASN A 100 10.73 -4.62 -1.37
C ASN A 100 11.54 -4.77 -0.07
N ASP A 101 11.44 -5.89 0.66
CA ASP A 101 12.24 -6.12 1.87
C ASP A 101 13.75 -6.20 1.58
N GLN A 102 14.15 -6.83 0.47
CA GLN A 102 15.55 -6.87 0.04
C GLN A 102 16.10 -5.49 -0.31
N THR A 103 15.29 -4.62 -0.92
CA THR A 103 15.70 -3.23 -1.18
C THR A 103 15.92 -2.43 0.11
N LEU A 104 15.13 -2.68 1.16
CA LEU A 104 15.31 -2.06 2.48
C LEU A 104 16.56 -2.57 3.21
N GLN A 105 16.98 -3.82 2.97
CA GLN A 105 18.25 -4.34 3.49
C GLN A 105 19.48 -3.74 2.77
N THR A 106 19.32 -3.26 1.53
CA THR A 106 20.42 -2.70 0.73
C THR A 106 20.73 -1.23 1.11
N THR A 107 19.80 -0.52 1.76
CA THR A 107 20.11 0.70 2.51
C THR A 107 20.73 0.31 3.85
N SER A 108 21.92 -0.27 3.80
CA SER A 108 22.68 -0.65 4.98
C SER A 108 22.95 0.58 5.82
N PHE A 109 22.72 0.45 7.13
CA PHE A 109 23.23 1.40 8.10
C PHE A 109 24.75 1.51 7.88
N LEU A 110 25.24 2.70 7.54
CA LEU A 110 26.66 2.99 7.67
C LEU A 110 26.95 2.94 9.16
N GLU A 111 27.69 1.91 9.60
CA GLU A 111 28.16 1.82 10.97
C GLU A 111 29.06 3.03 11.24
N GLY A 112 28.50 4.03 11.92
CA GLY A 112 29.22 5.24 12.27
C GLY A 112 30.34 4.88 13.24
N ASN A 113 31.56 5.32 12.94
CA ASN A 113 32.71 5.06 13.79
C ASN A 113 32.53 5.79 15.13
N ILE A 114 32.13 5.08 16.19
CA ILE A 114 31.94 5.66 17.52
C ILE A 114 33.32 6.10 18.01
N THR A 115 33.50 7.41 18.18
CA THR A 115 34.76 7.96 18.70
C THR A 115 34.91 7.53 20.17
N PRO A 116 36.02 6.91 20.59
CA PRO A 116 36.17 6.32 21.93
C PRO A 116 36.32 7.33 23.08
N GLN A 117 36.00 8.61 22.85
CA GLN A 117 36.33 9.72 23.76
C GLN A 117 35.31 9.94 24.89
N ILE A 118 34.27 9.11 25.02
CA ILE A 118 33.22 9.30 26.05
C ILE A 118 33.24 8.14 27.06
N PHE A 119 34.41 7.76 27.57
CA PHE A 119 34.52 7.03 28.85
C PHE A 119 35.85 7.35 29.53
N GLU A 120 36.04 8.58 29.99
CA GLU A 120 37.05 8.89 30.99
C GLU A 120 36.34 9.30 32.29
N PHE A 121 36.10 8.32 33.17
CA PHE A 121 35.76 8.64 34.55
C PHE A 121 37.07 9.06 35.23
N ALA A 122 37.23 10.36 35.45
CA ALA A 122 38.32 10.88 36.27
C ALA A 122 38.28 10.19 37.64
N THR A 123 39.22 9.27 37.89
CA THR A 123 39.44 8.71 39.21
C THR A 123 40.10 9.79 40.06
N VAL A 124 39.30 10.57 40.77
CA VAL A 124 39.82 11.47 41.80
C VAL A 124 40.23 10.61 42.99
N SER A 125 41.54 10.47 43.22
CA SER A 125 42.08 9.85 44.43
C SER A 125 42.04 10.86 45.59
N PRO A 126 41.62 10.49 46.82
CA PRO A 126 41.64 11.41 47.95
C PRO A 126 43.07 11.59 48.51
N PRO A 127 43.40 12.78 49.04
CA PRO A 127 44.72 13.04 49.62
C PRO A 127 44.90 12.26 50.94
N GLY A 128 46.10 11.72 51.14
CA GLY A 128 46.51 10.95 52.32
C GLY A 128 46.79 11.78 53.56
#